data_AF-A0A524PF56-F1
#
_entry.id   AF-A0A524PF56-F1
#
_cell.length_a   1.000
_cell.length_b   1.000
_cell.length_c   1.000
_cell.angle_alpha   90.00
_cell.angle_beta   90.00
_cell.angle_gamma   90.00
#
_symmetry.space_group_name_H-M   'P 1'
#
loop_
_entity.id
_entity.type
_entity.pdbx_description
1 polymer ?
#
loop_
_entity_poly.entity_id
_entity_poly.type
_entity_poly.pdbx_seq_one_letter_code
_entity_poly.pdbx_strand_id
1 'polypeptide(L)'
;MITWPKESHLRQLVERVKGESSDLTEGRDQTLLDLMDRVIKLIDTPVNGISQMLLITSAARQCIQRAERVVLDALRLDRWVSMHEEAVLVHLRLACAEMLGLLVDASDELRLQPIEIRR
;
A
#
# COMPACT_ATOMS: atom_id res chain seq x y z
N MET A 1 -9.58 -9.23 19.54
CA MET A 1 -9.27 -8.21 18.52
C MET A 1 -8.09 -8.76 17.74
N ILE A 2 -8.22 -8.91 16.42
CA ILE A 2 -7.14 -9.46 15.58
C ILE A 2 -6.16 -8.34 15.29
N THR A 3 -4.88 -8.54 15.57
CA THR A 3 -3.81 -7.59 15.27
C THR A 3 -3.43 -7.65 13.80
N TRP A 4 -3.16 -6.49 13.21
CA TRP A 4 -2.78 -6.39 11.81
C TRP A 4 -1.35 -6.96 11.60
N PRO A 5 -1.12 -7.90 10.66
CA PRO A 5 0.21 -8.45 10.46
C PRO A 5 1.15 -7.38 9.92
N LYS A 6 2.34 -7.24 10.53
CA LYS A 6 3.39 -6.30 10.08
C LYS A 6 2.88 -4.85 9.96
N GLU A 7 1.90 -4.46 10.79
CA GLU A 7 1.24 -3.15 10.75
C GLU A 7 2.22 -1.97 10.77
N SER A 8 3.16 -1.99 11.71
CA SER A 8 4.16 -0.93 11.87
C SER A 8 5.01 -0.75 10.63
N HIS A 9 5.36 -1.86 9.97
CA HIS A 9 6.16 -1.82 8.76
C HIS A 9 5.36 -1.27 7.58
N LEU A 10 4.11 -1.70 7.40
CA LEU A 10 3.25 -1.14 6.37
C LEU A 10 3.04 0.37 6.59
N ARG A 11 2.82 0.82 7.83
CA ARG A 11 2.68 2.25 8.16
C ARG A 11 3.93 3.05 7.80
N GLN A 12 5.12 2.53 8.12
CA GLN A 12 6.39 3.19 7.77
C GLN A 12 6.54 3.37 6.25
N LEU A 13 6.18 2.34 5.47
CA LEU A 13 6.23 2.41 4.02
C LEU A 13 5.19 3.39 3.46
N VAL A 14 3.98 3.43 4.03
CA VAL A 14 2.94 4.39 3.64
C VAL A 14 3.40 5.84 3.90
N GLU A 15 3.93 6.12 5.08
CA GLU A 15 4.44 7.47 5.41
C GLU A 15 5.65 7.85 4.54
N ARG A 16 6.52 6.89 4.21
CA ARG A 16 7.61 7.10 3.25
C ARG A 16 7.08 7.50 1.87
N VAL A 17 6.08 6.79 1.35
CA VAL A 17 5.45 7.14 0.06
C VAL A 17 4.84 8.53 0.10
N LYS A 18 4.17 8.91 1.20
CA LYS A 18 3.59 10.25 1.36
C LYS A 18 4.67 11.35 1.41
N GLY A 19 5.81 11.08 2.04
CA GLY A 19 6.93 12.02 2.08
C GLY A 19 7.58 12.21 0.71
N GLU A 20 7.91 11.11 0.04
CA GLU A 20 8.56 11.13 -1.27
C GLU A 20 7.63 11.59 -2.40
N SER A 21 6.30 11.47 -2.26
CA SER A 21 5.37 11.91 -3.30
C SER A 21 5.29 13.43 -3.46
N SER A 22 5.79 14.21 -2.50
CA SER A 22 5.78 15.68 -2.56
C SER A 22 6.65 16.25 -3.70
N ASP A 23 7.60 15.47 -4.19
CA ASP A 23 8.48 15.84 -5.30
C ASP A 23 7.88 15.51 -6.68
N LEU A 24 6.68 14.94 -6.74
CA LEU A 24 6.03 14.56 -8.01
C LEU A 24 5.23 15.71 -8.62
N THR A 25 5.25 15.77 -9.95
CA THR A 25 4.51 16.77 -10.72
C THR A 25 3.14 16.26 -11.22
N GLU A 26 2.34 17.16 -11.82
CA GLU A 26 1.09 16.84 -12.53
C GLU A 26 -0.04 16.21 -11.69
N GLY A 27 -0.14 16.55 -10.39
CA GLY A 27 -1.23 16.04 -9.52
C GLY A 27 -1.09 14.55 -9.16
N ARG A 28 0.05 13.94 -9.50
CA ARG A 28 0.40 12.56 -9.11
C ARG A 28 0.58 12.46 -7.60
N ASP A 29 1.14 13.50 -7.00
CA ASP A 29 1.27 13.68 -5.56
C ASP A 29 -0.10 13.50 -4.86
N GLN A 30 -1.12 14.25 -5.27
CA GLN A 30 -2.45 14.19 -4.66
C GLN A 30 -3.07 12.80 -4.83
N THR A 31 -2.91 12.18 -6.00
CA THR A 31 -3.45 10.84 -6.26
C THR A 31 -2.79 9.79 -5.36
N LEU A 32 -1.47 9.87 -5.17
CA LEU A 32 -0.75 8.97 -4.28
C LEU A 32 -1.13 9.20 -2.81
N LEU A 33 -1.20 10.47 -2.38
CA LEU A 33 -1.61 10.83 -1.02
C LEU A 33 -3.01 10.29 -0.70
N ASP A 34 -3.98 10.48 -1.60
CA ASP A 34 -5.35 9.97 -1.43
C ASP A 34 -5.39 8.44 -1.32
N LEU A 35 -4.56 7.73 -2.08
CA LEU A 35 -4.47 6.27 -2.03
C LEU A 35 -3.80 5.80 -0.75
N MET A 36 -2.76 6.48 -0.29
CA MET A 36 -2.07 6.18 0.97
C MET A 36 -2.97 6.43 2.18
N ASP A 37 -3.73 7.53 2.20
CA ASP A 37 -4.69 7.81 3.27
C ASP A 37 -5.82 6.77 3.32
N ARG A 38 -6.23 6.22 2.16
CA ARG A 38 -7.17 5.08 2.14
C ARG A 38 -6.56 3.83 2.75
N VAL A 39 -5.27 3.55 2.51
CA VAL A 39 -4.57 2.43 3.14
C VAL A 39 -4.54 2.61 4.65
N ILE A 40 -4.20 3.81 5.16
CA ILE A 40 -4.23 4.11 6.60
C ILE A 40 -5.63 3.88 7.18
N LYS A 41 -6.68 4.41 6.54
CA LYS A 41 -8.07 4.18 6.99
C LYS A 41 -8.44 2.70 7.04
N LEU A 42 -7.99 1.92 6.07
CA LEU A 42 -8.23 0.48 6.02
C LEU A 42 -7.53 -0.25 7.16
N ILE A 43 -6.27 0.06 7.45
CA ILE A 43 -5.53 -0.58 8.55
C ILE A 43 -5.99 -0.12 9.94
N ASP A 44 -6.54 1.10 10.05
CA ASP A 44 -7.15 1.62 11.28
C ASP A 44 -8.55 1.04 11.54
N THR A 45 -9.14 0.35 10.56
CA THR A 45 -10.50 -0.18 10.69
C THR A 45 -10.54 -1.31 11.73
N PRO A 46 -11.40 -1.25 12.76
CA PRO A 46 -11.53 -2.32 13.75
C PRO A 46 -11.92 -3.65 13.12
N VAL A 47 -11.18 -4.71 13.45
CA VAL A 47 -11.35 -6.04 12.87
C VAL A 47 -11.86 -7.07 13.89
N ASN A 48 -13.03 -7.63 13.60
CA ASN A 48 -13.74 -8.57 14.46
C ASN A 48 -13.58 -10.04 14.03
N GLY A 49 -12.94 -10.31 12.90
CA GLY A 49 -12.75 -11.68 12.40
C GLY A 49 -11.79 -11.78 11.22
N ILE A 50 -11.27 -12.99 10.98
CA ILE A 50 -10.27 -13.27 9.94
C ILE A 50 -10.81 -12.91 8.55
N SER A 51 -12.08 -13.21 8.26
CA SER A 51 -12.71 -12.85 6.98
C SER A 51 -12.71 -11.34 6.73
N GLN A 52 -12.97 -10.55 7.78
CA GLN A 52 -12.91 -9.09 7.68
C GLN A 52 -11.47 -8.61 7.49
N MET A 53 -10.50 -9.22 8.18
CA MET A 53 -9.07 -8.93 7.97
C MET A 53 -8.65 -9.18 6.52
N LEU A 54 -9.03 -10.33 5.96
CA LEU A 54 -8.73 -10.68 4.57
C LEU A 54 -9.33 -9.70 3.56
N LEU A 55 -10.55 -9.23 3.81
CA LEU A 55 -11.19 -8.19 2.98
C LEU A 55 -10.43 -6.86 3.06
N ILE A 56 -10.04 -6.44 4.26
CA ILE A 56 -9.25 -5.22 4.48
C ILE A 56 -7.88 -5.33 3.79
N THR A 57 -7.18 -6.45 3.96
CA THR A 57 -5.90 -6.73 3.28
C THR A 57 -6.05 -6.67 1.76
N SER A 58 -7.13 -7.24 1.21
CA SER A 58 -7.42 -7.19 -0.23
C SER A 58 -7.69 -5.76 -0.71
N ALA A 59 -8.47 -4.98 0.05
CA ALA A 59 -8.76 -3.59 -0.28
C ALA A 59 -7.48 -2.71 -0.21
N ALA A 60 -6.64 -2.90 0.81
CA ALA A 60 -5.37 -2.21 0.95
C ALA A 60 -4.45 -2.54 -0.24
N ARG A 61 -4.38 -3.82 -0.62
CA ARG A 61 -3.62 -4.28 -1.79
C ARG A 61 -4.10 -3.60 -3.08
N GLN A 62 -5.41 -3.49 -3.29
CA GLN A 62 -5.93 -2.76 -4.46
C GLN A 62 -5.52 -1.28 -4.46
N CYS A 63 -5.48 -0.63 -3.30
CA CYS A 63 -5.02 0.76 -3.20
C CYS A 63 -3.53 0.87 -3.55
N ILE A 64 -2.68 -0.03 -3.04
CA ILE A 64 -1.25 -0.05 -3.38
C ILE A 64 -1.03 -0.36 -4.86
N GLN A 65 -1.75 -1.30 -5.46
CA GLN A 65 -1.64 -1.59 -6.90
C GLN A 65 -2.05 -0.40 -7.78
N ARG A 66 -2.99 0.43 -7.32
CA ARG A 66 -3.35 1.67 -8.02
C ARG A 66 -2.25 2.72 -7.89
N ALA A 67 -1.66 2.86 -6.70
CA ALA A 67 -0.54 3.78 -6.47
C ALA A 67 0.67 3.36 -7.33
N GLU A 68 0.97 2.08 -7.33
CA GLU A 68 2.00 1.45 -8.16
C GLU A 68 1.79 1.75 -9.66
N ARG A 69 0.54 1.75 -10.14
CA ARG A 69 0.22 2.10 -11.52
C ARG A 69 0.47 3.57 -11.83
N VAL A 70 0.11 4.48 -10.93
CA VAL A 70 0.42 5.93 -11.06
C VAL A 70 1.93 6.13 -11.24
N VAL A 71 2.73 5.45 -10.41
CA VAL A 71 4.20 5.51 -10.49
C VAL A 71 4.72 4.95 -11.83
N LEU A 72 4.22 3.80 -12.26
CA LEU A 72 4.61 3.19 -13.54
C LEU A 72 4.22 4.03 -14.75
N ASP A 73 3.04 4.65 -14.72
CA ASP A 73 2.58 5.50 -15.82
C ASP A 73 3.42 6.77 -15.89
N ALA A 74 3.85 7.32 -14.74
CA ALA A 74 4.80 8.43 -14.70
C ALA A 74 6.18 8.05 -15.28
N LEU A 75 6.72 6.88 -14.90
CA LEU A 75 7.99 6.36 -15.44
C LEU A 75 7.95 6.09 -16.97
N ARG A 76 6.77 5.84 -17.54
CA ARG A 76 6.61 5.61 -18.99
C ARG A 76 6.52 6.89 -19.82
N LEU A 77 6.18 8.01 -19.19
CA LEU A 77 6.02 9.31 -19.85
C LEU A 77 7.39 10.01 -19.94
N ASP A 78 8.34 9.37 -20.64
CA ASP A 78 9.78 9.66 -20.75
C ASP A 78 10.17 11.09 -21.16
N ARG A 79 9.23 11.95 -21.57
CA ARG A 79 9.56 13.25 -22.19
C ARG A 79 9.63 14.44 -21.23
N TRP A 80 9.23 14.28 -19.97
CA TRP A 80 8.99 15.42 -19.06
C TRP A 80 9.46 15.24 -17.62
N VAL A 81 10.00 14.06 -17.27
CA VAL A 81 10.42 13.75 -15.89
C VAL A 81 11.89 14.15 -15.70
N SER A 82 12.18 14.89 -14.63
CA SER A 82 13.58 15.22 -14.29
C SER A 82 14.32 13.98 -13.73
N MET A 83 15.66 13.93 -13.80
CA MET A 83 16.41 12.83 -13.17
C MET A 83 16.12 12.68 -11.66
N HIS A 84 15.80 13.79 -10.99
CA HIS A 84 15.42 13.75 -9.58
C HIS A 84 14.05 13.09 -9.39
N GLU A 85 13.05 13.49 -10.17
CA GLU A 85 11.71 12.89 -10.14
C GLU A 85 11.75 11.41 -10.57
N GLU A 86 12.61 11.03 -11.52
CA GLU A 86 12.83 9.63 -11.90
C GLU A 86 13.35 8.80 -10.73
N ALA A 87 14.35 9.30 -9.99
CA ALA A 87 14.86 8.63 -8.79
C ALA A 87 13.78 8.46 -7.71
N VAL A 88 12.96 9.50 -7.50
CA VAL A 88 11.80 9.44 -6.60
C VAL A 88 10.81 8.37 -7.07
N LEU A 89 10.45 8.34 -8.35
CA LEU A 89 9.54 7.33 -8.90
C LEU A 89 10.07 5.91 -8.74
N VAL A 90 11.38 5.69 -8.88
CA VAL A 90 12.01 4.38 -8.60
C VAL A 90 11.88 4.00 -7.13
N HIS A 91 12.08 4.93 -6.20
CA HIS A 91 11.90 4.66 -4.76
C HIS A 91 10.45 4.35 -4.42
N LEU A 92 9.50 5.13 -4.95
CA LEU A 92 8.06 4.91 -4.78
C LEU A 92 7.63 3.55 -5.35
N ARG A 93 8.21 3.14 -6.49
CA ARG A 93 7.99 1.83 -7.10
C ARG A 93 8.44 0.69 -6.16
N LEU A 94 9.62 0.81 -5.56
CA LEU A 94 10.14 -0.17 -4.61
C LEU A 94 9.30 -0.25 -3.35
N ALA A 95 8.91 0.90 -2.79
CA ALA A 95 8.02 0.95 -1.62
C ALA A 95 6.66 0.28 -1.92
N CYS A 96 6.08 0.53 -3.10
CA CYS A 96 4.85 -0.15 -3.52
C CYS A 96 5.02 -1.67 -3.61
N ALA A 97 6.11 -2.15 -4.22
CA ALA A 97 6.38 -3.58 -4.34
C ALA A 97 6.54 -4.25 -2.96
N GLU A 98 7.23 -3.58 -2.03
CA GLU A 98 7.41 -4.06 -0.67
C GLU A 98 6.08 -4.15 0.09
N MET A 99 5.26 -3.10 0.02
CA MET A 99 3.92 -3.11 0.62
C MET A 99 3.05 -4.23 0.05
N LEU A 100 3.11 -4.49 -1.26
CA LEU A 100 2.38 -5.62 -1.87
C LEU A 100 2.86 -6.96 -1.34
N GLY A 101 4.18 -7.14 -1.17
CA GLY A 101 4.76 -8.33 -0.55
C GLY A 101 4.23 -8.55 0.87
N LEU A 102 4.26 -7.50 1.71
CA LEU A 102 3.71 -7.56 3.07
C LEU A 102 2.23 -7.97 3.10
N LEU A 103 1.42 -7.44 2.19
CA LEU A 103 -0.01 -7.72 2.12
C LEU A 103 -0.30 -9.15 1.62
N VAL A 104 0.53 -9.68 0.72
CA VAL A 104 0.43 -11.06 0.26
C VAL A 104 0.80 -12.01 1.39
N ASP A 105 1.94 -11.79 2.05
CA ASP A 105 2.35 -12.57 3.22
C ASP A 105 1.28 -12.57 4.31
N ALA A 106 0.77 -11.39 4.67
CA ALA A 106 -0.29 -11.23 5.66
C ALA A 106 -1.55 -12.01 5.28
N SER A 107 -1.96 -11.96 4.01
CA SER A 107 -3.12 -12.72 3.51
C SER A 107 -2.90 -14.23 3.60
N ASP A 108 -1.70 -14.71 3.33
CA ASP A 108 -1.39 -16.14 3.37
C ASP A 108 -1.29 -16.65 4.81
N GLU A 109 -0.65 -15.89 5.71
CA GLU A 109 -0.63 -16.16 7.15
C GLU A 109 -2.06 -16.26 7.72
N LEU A 110 -2.95 -15.33 7.36
CA LEU A 110 -4.35 -15.32 7.82
C LEU A 110 -5.16 -16.52 7.30
N ARG A 111 -4.89 -17.01 6.09
CA ARG A 111 -5.57 -18.19 5.51
C ARG A 111 -5.13 -19.49 6.16
N LEU A 112 -3.93 -19.54 6.71
CA LEU A 112 -3.38 -20.72 7.38
C LEU A 112 -3.85 -20.86 8.83
N GLN A 113 -4.50 -19.82 9.40
CA GLN A 113 -5.04 -19.91 10.74
C GLN A 113 -6.22 -20.90 10.80
N PRO A 114 -6.25 -21.81 11.78
CA PRO A 114 -7.34 -22.78 11.91
C PRO A 114 -8.66 -22.05 12.13
N ILE A 115 -9.66 -22.38 11.32
CA ILE A 115 -11.03 -21.90 11.52
C ILE A 115 -11.56 -22.59 12.78
N GLU A 116 -11.58 -21.87 13.91
CA GLU A 116 -12.31 -22.32 15.09
C GLU A 116 -13.80 -22.34 14.76
N ILE A 117 -14.31 -23.50 14.36
CA ILE A 117 -15.74 -23.74 14.23
C ILE A 117 -16.31 -23.74 15.65
N ARG A 118 -16.82 -22.59 16.09
CA ARG A 118 -17.61 -22.50 17.31
C ARG A 118 -18.88 -23.33 17.09
N ARG A 119 -18.95 -24.50 17.73
CA ARG A 119 -20.16 -25.30 17.89
C ARG A 119 -21.12 -24.63 18.87
#